data_AF-A0A7Y5C7E7-F1
#
_entry.id   AF-A0A7Y5C7E7-F1
#
_cell.length_a   1.000
_cell.length_b   1.000
_cell.length_c   1.000
_cell.angle_alpha   90.00
_cell.angle_beta   90.00
_cell.angle_gamma   90.00
#
_symmetry.space_group_name_H-M   'P 1'
#
loop_
_entity.id
_entity.type
_entity.pdbx_description
1 polymer ?
#
loop_
_entity_poly.entity_id
_entity_poly.type
_entity_poly.pdbx_seq_one_letter_code
_entity_poly.pdbx_strand_id
1 'polypeptide(L)'
;MKLTQKDKTFLDTLARLIEEKQLRIDVRNDGISRFILRQNYGDKIEQAFGMTRQGVRWRFQRLFNHIYVEAYERILWMESSFGRELREHAVAIAQERAAIRRRILEQERRCIPLHRGKSKHDEH
;
A
#
# COMPACT_ATOMS: atom_id res chain seq x y z
N MET A 1 12.31 3.84 0.05
CA MET A 1 11.78 3.10 1.21
C MET A 1 11.00 1.89 0.70
N LYS A 2 11.09 0.71 1.32
CA LYS A 2 10.33 -0.49 0.88
C LYS A 2 8.92 -0.46 1.49
N LEU A 3 7.89 -0.76 0.70
CA LEU A 3 6.53 -0.97 1.21
C LEU A 3 6.51 -2.24 2.06
N THR A 4 5.84 -2.17 3.22
CA THR A 4 5.72 -3.28 4.17
C THR A 4 4.46 -4.10 3.92
N GLN A 5 4.36 -5.30 4.50
CA GLN A 5 3.12 -6.08 4.47
C GLN A 5 1.94 -5.32 5.10
N LYS A 6 2.19 -4.51 6.14
CA LYS A 6 1.18 -3.65 6.75
C LYS A 6 0.70 -2.53 5.81
N ASP A 7 1.59 -2.02 4.96
CA ASP A 7 1.22 -1.04 3.94
C ASP A 7 0.34 -1.68 2.86
N LYS A 8 0.67 -2.90 2.44
CA LYS A 8 -0.17 -3.66 1.50
C LYS A 8 -1.57 -3.90 2.05
N THR A 9 -1.69 -4.46 3.26
CA THR A 9 -3.00 -4.71 3.88
C THR A 9 -3.80 -3.42 4.05
N PHE A 10 -3.15 -2.30 4.39
CA PHE A 10 -3.81 -1.00 4.45
C PHE A 10 -4.36 -0.57 3.09
N LEU A 11 -3.58 -0.71 2.01
CA LEU A 11 -4.00 -0.37 0.65
C LEU A 11 -5.15 -1.27 0.17
N ASP A 12 -5.10 -2.57 0.45
CA ASP A 12 -6.14 -3.52 0.09
C ASP A 12 -7.47 -3.16 0.79
N THR A 13 -7.45 -2.87 2.10
CA THR A 13 -8.64 -2.41 2.84
C THR A 13 -9.14 -1.06 2.32
N LEU A 14 -8.25 -0.11 2.07
CA LEU A 14 -8.61 1.21 1.56
C LEU A 14 -9.27 1.13 0.19
N ALA A 15 -8.74 0.31 -0.72
CA ALA A 15 -9.29 0.12 -2.06
C ALA A 15 -10.74 -0.39 -1.99
N ARG A 16 -11.00 -1.42 -1.17
CA ARG A 16 -12.36 -1.94 -0.93
C ARG A 16 -13.32 -0.86 -0.42
N LEU A 17 -12.89 -0.06 0.56
CA LEU A 17 -13.74 1.00 1.14
C LEU A 17 -14.02 2.15 0.16
N ILE A 18 -13.11 2.42 -0.78
CA ILE A 18 -13.32 3.38 -1.87
C ILE A 18 -14.34 2.83 -2.87
N GLU A 19 -14.22 1.55 -3.24
CA GLU A 19 -15.16 0.87 -4.14
C GLU A 19 -16.58 0.85 -3.56
N GLU A 20 -16.70 0.55 -2.26
CA GLU A 20 -17.97 0.61 -1.50
C GLU A 20 -18.48 2.04 -1.25
N LYS A 21 -17.78 3.07 -1.76
CA LYS A 21 -18.08 4.50 -1.57
C LYS A 21 -18.19 4.91 -0.09
N GLN A 22 -17.55 4.18 0.81
CA GLN A 22 -17.47 4.49 2.23
C GLN A 22 -16.42 5.56 2.51
N LEU A 23 -15.37 5.57 1.67
CA LEU A 23 -14.29 6.55 1.68
C LEU A 23 -14.08 7.10 0.29
N ARG A 24 -13.49 8.30 0.23
CA ARG A 24 -12.97 8.86 -1.02
C ARG A 24 -11.66 9.59 -0.79
N ILE A 25 -10.83 9.63 -1.82
CA ILE A 25 -9.61 10.42 -1.84
C ILE A 25 -9.90 11.72 -2.57
N ASP A 26 -9.72 12.84 -1.87
CA ASP A 26 -9.83 14.18 -2.45
C ASP A 26 -8.45 14.86 -2.46
N VAL A 27 -8.30 15.90 -3.27
CA VAL A 27 -7.15 16.80 -3.20
C VAL A 27 -7.53 18.02 -2.36
N ARG A 28 -6.64 18.42 -1.45
CA ARG A 28 -6.75 19.65 -0.67
C ARG A 28 -5.71 20.64 -1.13
N ASN A 29 -6.15 21.87 -1.40
CA ASN A 29 -5.32 22.98 -1.88
C ASN A 29 -5.38 24.15 -0.89
N ASP A 30 -4.64 24.06 0.21
CA ASP A 30 -4.54 25.09 1.26
C ASP A 30 -3.10 25.58 1.46
N GLY A 31 -2.39 25.80 0.34
CA GLY A 31 -0.98 26.17 0.29
C GLY A 31 -0.16 25.10 -0.41
N ILE A 32 -0.03 23.92 0.21
CA ILE A 32 0.61 22.75 -0.40
C ILE A 32 -0.46 21.71 -0.74
N SER A 33 -0.61 21.44 -2.04
CA SER A 33 -1.53 20.42 -2.54
C SER A 33 -1.17 19.05 -1.98
N ARG A 34 -2.17 18.38 -1.40
CA ARG A 34 -2.00 17.02 -0.87
C ARG A 34 -3.27 16.19 -1.01
N PHE A 35 -3.09 14.89 -1.14
CA PHE A 35 -4.20 13.95 -1.01
C PHE A 35 -4.70 13.93 0.42
N ILE A 36 -6.01 13.88 0.59
CA ILE A 36 -6.69 13.68 1.86
C ILE A 36 -7.74 12.59 1.73
N LEU A 37 -7.96 11.86 2.82
CA LEU A 37 -9.07 10.93 2.94
C LEU A 37 -10.31 11.71 3.39
N ARG A 38 -11.46 11.51 2.74
CA ARG A 38 -12.76 12.09 3.13
C ARG A 38 -13.79 10.99 3.35
N GLN A 39 -14.88 11.37 4.02
CA GLN A 39 -16.01 10.51 4.43
C GLN A 39 -15.74 9.60 5.65
N ASN A 40 -16.61 8.61 5.88
CA ASN A 40 -17.20 8.26 7.17
C ASN A 40 -16.18 8.07 8.31
N TYR A 41 -16.04 9.07 9.17
CA TYR A 41 -15.06 9.12 10.26
C TYR A 41 -15.56 8.54 11.60
N GLY A 42 -16.59 7.69 11.59
CA GLY A 42 -17.08 7.01 12.79
C GLY A 42 -16.26 5.77 13.18
N ASP A 43 -16.79 5.01 14.15
CA ASP A 43 -16.18 3.76 14.68
C ASP A 43 -15.90 2.71 13.60
N LYS A 44 -16.60 2.80 12.46
CA LYS A 44 -16.42 1.92 11.29
C LYS A 44 -15.00 1.97 10.69
N ILE A 45 -14.29 3.10 10.76
CA ILE A 45 -12.91 3.17 10.25
C ILE A 45 -11.96 2.38 11.15
N GLU A 46 -12.09 2.51 12.47
CA GLU A 46 -11.18 1.85 13.39
C GLU A 46 -11.35 0.33 13.33
N GLN A 47 -12.60 -0.13 13.21
CA GLN A 47 -12.92 -1.54 13.00
C GLN A 47 -12.40 -2.05 11.66
N ALA A 48 -12.60 -1.32 10.56
CA ALA A 48 -12.19 -1.78 9.23
C ALA A 48 -10.67 -1.86 9.06
N PHE A 49 -9.92 -0.94 9.65
CA PHE A 49 -8.46 -0.90 9.54
C PHE A 49 -7.73 -1.57 10.72
N GLY A 50 -8.44 -1.89 11.81
CA GLY A 50 -7.83 -2.41 13.04
C GLY A 50 -6.84 -1.42 13.69
N MET A 51 -7.05 -0.12 13.50
CA MET A 51 -6.17 0.93 14.04
C MET A 51 -6.96 2.23 14.29
N THR A 52 -6.43 3.08 15.16
CA THR A 52 -7.09 4.36 15.48
C THR A 52 -7.23 5.26 14.24
N ARG A 53 -8.20 6.18 14.27
CA ARG A 53 -8.40 7.18 13.20
C ARG A 53 -7.13 7.97 12.89
N GLN A 54 -6.34 8.30 13.92
CA GLN A 54 -5.06 8.99 13.73
C GLN A 54 -4.02 8.09 13.06
N GLY A 55 -3.99 6.79 13.41
CA GLY A 55 -3.17 5.80 12.72
C GLY A 55 -3.51 5.67 11.24
N VAL A 56 -4.80 5.64 10.90
CA VAL A 56 -5.27 5.63 9.50
C VAL A 56 -4.81 6.88 8.76
N ARG A 57 -5.02 8.07 9.35
CA ARG A 57 -4.60 9.35 8.75
C ARG A 57 -3.09 9.41 8.52
N TRP A 58 -2.29 9.02 9.51
CA TRP A 58 -0.84 9.00 9.40
C TRP A 58 -0.37 8.04 8.31
N ARG A 59 -0.93 6.82 8.27
CA ARG A 59 -0.56 5.83 7.25
C ARG A 59 -0.97 6.28 5.85
N PHE A 60 -2.15 6.87 5.70
CA PHE A 60 -2.59 7.47 4.45
C PHE A 60 -1.62 8.57 3.98
N GLN A 61 -1.29 9.53 4.87
CA GLN A 61 -0.33 10.61 4.59
C GLN A 61 1.02 10.06 4.14
N ARG A 62 1.55 9.05 4.83
CA ARG A 62 2.82 8.40 4.47
C ARG A 62 2.75 7.74 3.09
N LEU A 63 1.70 7.00 2.78
CA LEU A 63 1.63 6.25 1.52
C LEU A 63 1.37 7.16 0.32
N PHE A 64 0.39 8.07 0.42
CA PHE A 64 -0.06 8.86 -0.72
C PHE A 64 0.74 10.14 -0.90
N ASN A 65 1.09 10.84 0.17
CA ASN A 65 1.80 12.12 0.04
C ASN A 65 3.32 11.95 0.14
N HIS A 66 3.83 11.10 1.04
CA HIS A 66 5.28 10.91 1.14
C HIS A 66 5.84 9.87 0.17
N ILE A 67 5.21 8.71 0.00
CA ILE A 67 5.78 7.69 -0.90
C ILE A 67 5.36 7.96 -2.35
N TYR A 68 4.06 8.13 -2.60
CA TYR A 68 3.54 8.23 -3.96
C TYR A 68 3.87 9.58 -4.62
N VAL A 69 3.50 10.71 -4.02
CA VAL A 69 3.81 12.04 -4.59
C VAL A 69 5.32 12.30 -4.70
N GLU A 70 6.11 12.05 -3.64
CA GLU A 70 7.57 12.26 -3.73
C GLU A 70 8.24 11.37 -4.79
N ALA A 71 7.68 10.18 -5.10
CA ALA A 71 8.19 9.37 -6.21
C ALA A 71 8.04 10.08 -7.56
N TYR A 72 6.90 10.76 -7.78
CA TYR A 72 6.72 11.59 -8.97
C TYR A 72 7.62 12.82 -8.96
N GLU A 73 7.82 13.47 -7.82
CA GLU A 73 8.75 14.60 -7.72
C GLU A 73 10.17 14.20 -8.13
N ARG A 74 10.64 13.03 -7.67
CA ARG A 74 11.96 12.49 -8.06
C ARG A 74 12.03 12.17 -9.55
N ILE A 75 10.97 11.58 -10.11
CA ILE A 75 10.89 11.31 -11.56
C ILE A 75 10.97 12.63 -12.33
N LEU A 76 10.17 13.63 -11.95
CA LEU A 76 10.16 14.95 -12.58
C LEU A 76 11.53 15.62 -12.49
N TRP A 77 12.20 15.51 -11.34
CA TRP A 77 13.55 16.06 -11.17
C TRP A 77 14.56 15.39 -12.11
N MET A 78 14.56 14.06 -12.20
CA MET A 78 15.44 13.34 -13.15
C MET A 78 15.11 13.70 -14.60
N GLU A 79 13.83 13.71 -14.97
CA GLU A 79 13.40 14.01 -16.34
C GLU A 79 13.64 15.46 -16.75
N SER A 80 13.67 16.39 -15.78
CA SER A 80 14.06 17.78 -16.04
C SER A 80 15.52 17.92 -16.49
N SER A 81 16.37 16.95 -16.13
CA SER A 81 17.81 16.95 -16.45
C SER A 81 18.13 16.10 -17.69
N PHE A 82 17.45 14.97 -17.87
CA PHE A 82 17.79 13.97 -18.90
C PHE A 82 16.70 13.77 -19.96
N GLY A 83 15.60 14.51 -19.90
CA GLY A 83 14.43 14.25 -20.74
C GLY A 83 13.67 12.98 -20.32
N ARG A 84 12.74 12.54 -21.16
CA ARG A 84 11.85 11.39 -20.85
C ARG A 84 12.24 10.08 -21.52
N GLU A 85 13.33 10.07 -22.28
CA GLU A 85 13.78 8.89 -23.07
C GLU A 85 14.00 7.65 -22.19
N LEU A 86 14.47 7.86 -20.95
CA LEU A 86 14.72 6.77 -20.00
C LEU A 86 13.44 6.20 -19.35
N ARG A 87 12.28 6.84 -19.51
CA ARG A 87 11.05 6.46 -18.79
C ARG A 87 10.59 5.05 -19.14
N GLU A 88 10.57 4.71 -20.42
CA GLU A 88 10.11 3.39 -20.89
C GLU A 88 10.99 2.28 -20.31
N HIS A 89 12.31 2.48 -20.36
CA HIS A 89 13.28 1.56 -19.76
C HIS A 89 13.08 1.43 -18.24
N ALA A 90 12.88 2.55 -17.53
CA ALA A 90 12.65 2.54 -16.09
C ALA A 90 11.37 1.76 -15.71
N VAL A 91 10.28 1.92 -16.48
CA VAL A 91 9.03 1.18 -16.28
C VAL A 91 9.23 -0.31 -16.54
N ALA A 92 9.92 -0.68 -17.62
CA ALA A 92 10.21 -2.08 -17.93
C ALA A 92 11.01 -2.76 -16.80
N ILE A 93 12.08 -2.10 -16.31
CA ILE A 93 12.89 -2.57 -15.18
C ILE A 93 12.03 -2.70 -13.91
N ALA A 94 11.13 -1.75 -13.65
CA ALA A 94 10.25 -1.80 -12.49
C ALA A 94 9.27 -2.99 -12.54
N GLN A 95 8.68 -3.25 -13.72
CA GLN A 95 7.79 -4.38 -13.96
C GLN A 95 8.51 -5.72 -13.79
N GLU A 96 9.71 -5.85 -14.35
CA GLU A 96 10.55 -7.03 -14.20
C GLU A 96 10.84 -7.32 -12.72
N ARG A 97 11.31 -6.31 -11.97
CA ARG A 97 11.57 -6.43 -10.53
C ARG A 97 10.31 -6.76 -9.73
N ALA A 98 9.15 -6.30 -10.16
CA ALA A 98 7.87 -6.64 -9.52
C ALA A 98 7.47 -8.10 -9.81
N ALA A 99 7.69 -8.60 -11.04
CA ALA A 99 7.46 -9.98 -11.41
C ALA A 99 8.36 -10.94 -10.62
N ILE A 100 9.66 -10.63 -10.51
CA ILE A 100 10.62 -11.44 -9.71
C ILE A 100 10.17 -11.52 -8.26
N ARG A 101 9.81 -10.39 -7.65
CA ARG A 101 9.31 -10.36 -6.25
C ARG A 101 8.05 -11.19 -6.07
N ARG A 102 7.10 -11.15 -7.03
CA ARG A 102 5.90 -12.00 -6.98
C ARG A 102 6.25 -13.49 -7.01
N ARG A 103 7.16 -13.90 -7.89
CA ARG A 103 7.62 -15.30 -7.99
C ARG A 103 8.27 -15.79 -6.69
N ILE A 104 9.14 -14.98 -6.07
CA ILE A 104 9.77 -15.31 -4.78
C ILE A 104 8.70 -15.53 -3.72
N LEU A 105 7.74 -14.61 -3.58
CA LEU A 105 6.65 -14.73 -2.61
C LEU A 105 5.76 -15.95 -2.86
N GLU A 106 5.50 -16.32 -4.12
CA GLU A 106 4.73 -17.52 -4.48
C GLU A 106 5.49 -18.81 -4.16
N GLN A 107 6.80 -18.85 -4.39
CA GLN A 107 7.65 -19.99 -4.05
C GLN A 107 7.74 -20.19 -2.54
N GLU A 108 7.98 -19.11 -1.78
CA GLU A 108 8.00 -19.14 -0.31
C GLU A 108 6.67 -19.68 0.26
N ARG A 109 5.53 -19.28 -0.32
CA ARG A 109 4.21 -19.79 0.08
C ARG A 109 4.00 -21.29 -0.21
N ARG A 110 4.61 -21.82 -1.27
CA ARG A 110 4.53 -23.26 -1.61
C ARG A 110 5.40 -24.14 -0.70
N CYS A 111 6.47 -23.59 -0.12
CA CYS A 111 7.43 -24.33 0.69
C CYS A 111 7.07 -24.41 2.19
N ILE A 112 5.95 -23.82 2.66
CA ILE A 112 5.52 -23.93 4.06
C ILE A 112 4.87 -25.31 4.29
N PRO A 113 5.46 -26.21 5.10
CA PRO A 113 4.83 -27.49 5.41
C PRO A 113 3.63 -27.26 6.33
N LEU A 114 2.45 -27.75 5.95
CA LEU A 114 1.29 -27.87 6.83
C LEU A 114 1.68 -28.71 8.05
N HIS A 115 2.05 -28.07 9.17
CA HIS A 115 2.16 -28.75 10.46
C HIS A 115 0.75 -29.16 10.88
N ARG A 116 0.43 -30.43 10.59
CA ARG A 116 -0.76 -31.14 11.02
C ARG A 116 -0.74 -31.16 12.55
N GLY A 117 -1.55 -30.31 13.17
CA GLY A 117 -1.75 -30.31 14.62
C GLY A 117 -2.19 -31.69 15.07
N LYS A 118 -1.38 -32.37 15.89
CA LYS A 118 -1.84 -33.52 16.66
C LYS A 118 -2.70 -32.96 17.80
N SER A 119 -4.00 -33.18 17.68
CA SER A 119 -4.98 -33.01 18.74
C SER A 119 -4.52 -33.79 19.97
N LYS A 120 -4.37 -33.11 21.11
CA LYS A 120 -4.36 -33.76 22.42
C LYS A 120 -5.81 -34.11 22.75
N HIS A 121 -6.20 -35.35 22.56
CA HIS A 121 -7.31 -35.99 23.26
C HIS A 121 -7.08 -37.50 23.20
N ASP A 122 -7.08 -38.11 24.38
CA ASP A 122 -7.21 -39.53 24.76
C ASP A 122 -6.63 -39.57 26.20
N GLU A 123 -7.41 -39.19 27.24
CA GLU A 123 -8.28 -40.07 28.03
C GLU A 123 -7.57 -41.36 28.51
N HIS A 124 -7.02 -41.36 29.73
CA HIS A 124 -7.62 -42.01 30.91
C HIS A 124 -6.74 -41.81 32.16
#